data_AF-A0A5R8P8U1-F1
#
_entry.id   AF-A0A5R8P8U1-F1
#
_cell.length_a   1.000
_cell.length_b   1.000
_cell.length_c   1.000
_cell.angle_alpha   90.00
_cell.angle_beta   90.00
_cell.angle_gamma   90.00
#
_symmetry.space_group_name_H-M   'P 1'
#
loop_
_entity.id
_entity.type
_entity.pdbx_description
1 polymer ?
#
loop_
_entity_poly.entity_id
_entity_poly.type
_entity_poly.pdbx_seq_one_letter_code
_entity_poly.pdbx_strand_id
1 'polypeptide(L)'
;MTILPDYSQSERAREWTSQAARCLRARTWIPTRSERAIAFDVSRGLRYPSHTFPPHSDEPTWWRLQRLARWAPVIRLALLASGRTAPVERVDLPTSTEAITLADLLTAIYAVADTTEQWHNHYTGEETPERLGDAECFFHGIGELLTAVATGDL
;
A
#
# COMPACT_ATOMS: atom_id res chain seq x y z
N MET A 1 11.37 -19.45 -12.61
CA MET A 1 10.09 -19.50 -11.86
C MET A 1 9.54 -18.09 -11.89
N THR A 2 8.60 -17.81 -12.79
CA THR A 2 8.06 -16.47 -12.99
C THR A 2 7.16 -16.17 -11.80
N ILE A 3 7.63 -15.37 -10.85
CA ILE A 3 6.78 -14.85 -9.77
C ILE A 3 5.95 -13.73 -10.39
N LEU A 4 4.93 -14.11 -11.15
CA LEU A 4 3.86 -13.19 -11.50
C LEU A 4 3.13 -12.88 -10.19
N PRO A 5 2.95 -11.61 -9.83
CA PRO A 5 2.04 -11.30 -8.75
C PRO A 5 0.68 -11.85 -9.10
N ASP A 6 0.15 -12.67 -8.20
CA ASP A 6 -1.19 -13.19 -8.32
C ASP A 6 -2.14 -11.99 -8.43
N TYR A 7 -2.75 -11.82 -9.60
CA TYR A 7 -3.68 -10.75 -9.97
C TYR A 7 -4.67 -10.42 -8.84
N SER A 8 -5.01 -11.43 -8.04
CA SER A 8 -5.84 -11.32 -6.85
C SER A 8 -5.29 -10.42 -5.74
N GLN A 9 -3.98 -10.28 -5.53
CA GLN A 9 -3.44 -9.52 -4.39
C GLN A 9 -3.66 -8.01 -4.52
N SER A 10 -3.41 -7.45 -5.71
CA SER A 10 -3.64 -6.02 -5.94
C SER A 10 -5.14 -5.66 -5.89
N GLU A 11 -6.01 -6.53 -6.40
CA GLU A 11 -7.46 -6.33 -6.30
C GLU A 11 -7.97 -6.45 -4.86
N ARG A 12 -7.53 -7.48 -4.13
CA ARG A 12 -7.86 -7.64 -2.71
C ARG A 12 -7.37 -6.47 -1.88
N ALA A 13 -6.17 -5.96 -2.15
CA ALA A 13 -5.64 -4.78 -1.48
C ALA A 13 -6.49 -3.52 -1.76
N ARG A 14 -6.98 -3.35 -2.99
CA ARG A 14 -7.91 -2.29 -3.35
C ARG A 14 -9.26 -2.43 -2.63
N GLU A 15 -9.76 -3.64 -2.47
CA GLU A 15 -11.00 -3.89 -1.73
C GLU A 15 -10.83 -3.54 -0.24
N TRP A 16 -9.73 -3.99 0.39
CA TRP A 16 -9.39 -3.60 1.77
C TRP A 16 -9.27 -2.09 1.94
N THR A 17 -8.62 -1.42 1.00
CA THR A 17 -8.48 0.05 0.99
C THR A 17 -9.84 0.75 0.90
N SER A 18 -10.71 0.23 0.03
CA SER A 18 -12.07 0.77 -0.18
C SER A 18 -12.95 0.55 1.05
N GLN A 19 -12.87 -0.63 1.66
CA GLN A 19 -13.56 -0.94 2.91
C GLN A 19 -13.03 -0.08 4.05
N ALA A 20 -11.71 0.14 4.15
CA ALA A 20 -11.11 0.98 5.18
C ALA A 20 -11.61 2.43 5.09
N ALA A 21 -11.63 2.99 3.88
CA ALA A 21 -12.19 4.31 3.61
C ALA A 21 -13.70 4.39 3.94
N ARG A 22 -14.48 3.33 3.64
CA ARG A 22 -15.89 3.24 4.05
C ARG A 22 -16.04 3.23 5.57
N CYS A 23 -15.25 2.43 6.28
CA CYS A 23 -15.31 2.32 7.74
C CYS A 23 -14.94 3.62 8.43
N LEU A 24 -13.93 4.34 7.94
CA LEU A 24 -13.57 5.67 8.46
C LEU A 24 -14.69 6.69 8.24
N ARG A 25 -15.22 6.79 7.01
CA ARG A 25 -16.34 7.70 6.70
C ARG A 25 -17.61 7.41 7.51
N ALA A 26 -17.92 6.13 7.69
CA ALA A 26 -19.05 5.68 8.51
C ALA A 26 -18.78 5.78 10.01
N ARG A 27 -17.57 6.18 10.43
CA ARG A 27 -17.09 6.21 11.83
C ARG A 27 -17.23 4.87 12.55
N THR A 28 -17.21 3.76 11.81
CA THR A 28 -17.18 2.41 12.37
C THR A 28 -15.77 1.95 12.70
N TRP A 29 -14.77 2.51 12.02
CA TRP A 29 -13.38 2.49 12.45
C TRP A 29 -12.99 3.87 12.98
N ILE A 30 -12.61 3.94 14.26
CA ILE A 30 -12.10 5.14 14.91
C ILE A 30 -10.62 4.89 15.23
N PRO A 31 -9.67 5.49 14.47
CA PRO A 31 -8.25 5.27 14.69
C PRO A 31 -7.79 5.68 16.09
N THR A 32 -7.12 4.77 16.77
CA THR A 32 -6.48 5.04 18.07
C THR A 32 -5.36 6.07 17.92
N ARG A 33 -4.87 6.61 19.05
CA ARG A 33 -3.73 7.56 19.02
C ARG A 33 -2.48 6.95 18.36
N SER A 34 -2.20 5.67 18.65
CA SER A 34 -1.05 4.97 18.08
C SER A 34 -1.23 4.72 16.59
N GLU A 35 -2.42 4.31 16.15
CA GLU A 35 -2.71 4.13 14.73
C GLU A 35 -2.58 5.44 13.95
N ARG A 36 -3.07 6.55 14.51
CA ARG A 36 -2.89 7.88 13.90
C ARG A 36 -1.43 8.27 13.73
N ALA A 37 -0.61 8.02 14.76
CA ALA A 37 0.82 8.29 14.71
C ALA A 37 1.53 7.44 13.64
N ILE A 38 1.24 6.14 13.59
CA ILE A 38 1.80 5.24 12.57
C ILE A 38 1.38 5.69 11.16
N ALA A 39 0.09 5.96 10.95
CA ALA A 39 -0.41 6.41 9.65
C ALA A 39 0.23 7.74 9.22
N PHE A 40 0.42 8.67 10.16
CA PHE A 40 1.11 9.94 9.91
C PHE A 40 2.55 9.70 9.46
N ASP A 41 3.32 8.91 10.19
CA ASP A 41 4.72 8.63 9.87
C ASP A 41 4.88 7.92 8.53
N VAL A 42 4.01 6.93 8.23
CA VAL A 42 3.99 6.24 6.93
C VAL A 42 3.65 7.22 5.80
N SER A 43 2.65 8.08 5.97
CA SER A 43 2.25 9.09 4.96
C SER A 43 3.39 10.07 4.63
N ARG A 44 4.24 10.39 5.60
CA ARG A 44 5.39 11.28 5.42
C ARG A 44 6.58 10.57 4.79
N GLY A 45 6.83 9.32 5.18
CA GLY A 45 7.93 8.51 4.65
C GLY A 45 7.79 8.17 3.17
N LEU A 46 6.56 8.24 2.63
CA LEU A 46 6.22 7.72 1.31
C LEU A 46 5.69 8.77 0.32
N ARG A 47 6.05 10.05 0.51
CA ARG A 47 5.64 11.10 -0.42
C ARG A 47 6.19 10.85 -1.82
N TYR A 48 5.27 10.78 -2.79
CA TYR A 48 5.60 10.89 -4.21
C TYR A 48 6.11 12.32 -4.47
N PRO A 49 7.34 12.50 -4.98
CA PRO A 49 7.95 13.82 -5.17
C PRO A 49 7.45 14.56 -6.43
N SER A 50 6.31 14.17 -7.00
CA SER A 50 5.93 14.55 -8.36
C SER A 50 4.63 15.36 -8.37
N HIS A 51 4.65 16.53 -9.04
CA HIS A 51 3.44 17.27 -9.43
C HIS A 51 2.65 16.56 -10.55
N THR A 52 3.21 15.51 -11.13
CA THR A 52 2.58 14.66 -12.13
C THR A 52 1.87 13.49 -11.45
N PHE A 53 0.64 13.22 -11.87
CA PHE A 53 -0.12 12.06 -11.39
C PHE A 53 0.37 10.77 -12.08
N PRO A 54 0.36 9.62 -11.38
CA PRO A 54 0.62 8.34 -12.02
C PRO A 54 -0.48 7.98 -13.03
N PRO A 55 -0.21 7.09 -14.00
CA PRO A 55 1.05 6.34 -14.16
C PRO A 55 2.18 7.20 -14.75
N HIS A 56 3.40 7.04 -14.25
CA HIS A 56 4.57 7.82 -14.65
C HIS A 56 5.23 7.25 -15.92
N SER A 57 4.43 7.00 -16.97
CA SER A 57 4.87 6.28 -18.17
C SER A 57 6.06 6.90 -18.91
N ASP A 58 6.28 8.20 -18.72
CA ASP A 58 7.39 8.95 -19.33
C ASP A 58 8.72 8.82 -18.55
N GLU A 59 8.70 8.23 -17.34
CA GLU A 59 9.89 8.02 -16.54
C GLU A 59 10.57 6.68 -16.84
N PRO A 60 11.90 6.58 -16.70
CA PRO A 60 12.60 5.31 -16.80
C PRO A 60 12.05 4.27 -15.81
N THR A 61 11.79 3.06 -16.30
CA THR A 61 11.21 1.96 -15.51
C THR A 61 11.98 1.67 -14.23
N TRP A 62 13.31 1.70 -14.26
CA TRP A 62 14.14 1.47 -13.07
C TRP A 62 13.86 2.49 -11.95
N TRP A 63 13.61 3.76 -12.30
CA TRP A 63 13.33 4.84 -11.35
C TRP A 63 11.94 4.69 -10.73
N ARG A 64 10.95 4.33 -11.57
CA ARG A 64 9.57 4.02 -11.15
C ARG A 64 9.56 2.85 -10.16
N LEU A 65 10.27 1.76 -10.47
CA LEU A 65 10.41 0.60 -9.60
C LEU A 65 11.13 0.92 -8.28
N GLN A 66 12.23 1.67 -8.34
CA GLN A 66 12.97 2.07 -7.13
C GLN A 66 12.07 2.89 -6.18
N ARG A 67 11.21 3.75 -6.72
CA ARG A 67 10.26 4.53 -5.92
C ARG A 67 9.24 3.63 -5.23
N LEU A 68 8.66 2.68 -5.95
CA LEU A 68 7.66 1.75 -5.42
C LEU A 68 8.25 0.79 -4.38
N ALA A 69 9.43 0.26 -4.63
CA ALA A 69 10.11 -0.68 -3.73
C ALA A 69 10.37 -0.11 -2.33
N ARG A 70 10.37 1.22 -2.16
CA ARG A 70 10.48 1.88 -0.85
C ARG A 70 9.28 1.62 0.07
N TRP A 71 8.12 1.28 -0.48
CA TRP A 71 6.92 1.01 0.31
C TRP A 71 7.10 -0.23 1.19
N ALA A 72 7.67 -1.31 0.66
CA ALA A 72 7.75 -2.59 1.37
C ALA A 72 8.46 -2.48 2.73
N PRO A 73 9.70 -1.96 2.83
CA PRO A 73 10.38 -1.83 4.12
C PRO A 73 9.66 -0.89 5.09
N VAL A 74 9.08 0.21 4.61
CA VAL A 74 8.35 1.15 5.47
C VAL A 74 7.10 0.49 6.06
N ILE A 75 6.35 -0.25 5.24
CA ILE A 75 5.15 -0.94 5.69
C ILE A 75 5.50 -2.10 6.65
N ARG A 76 6.61 -2.82 6.46
CA ARG A 76 7.08 -3.80 7.45
C ARG A 76 7.33 -3.16 8.81
N LEU A 77 8.00 -2.01 8.85
CA LEU A 77 8.25 -1.27 10.10
C LEU A 77 6.95 -0.78 10.73
N ALA A 78 6.00 -0.31 9.93
CA ALA A 78 4.69 0.14 10.41
C ALA A 78 3.87 -1.02 11.00
N LEU A 79 3.90 -2.19 10.36
CA LEU A 79 3.26 -3.40 10.88
C LEU A 79 3.88 -3.79 12.23
N LEU A 80 5.21 -3.81 12.32
CA LEU A 80 5.90 -4.08 13.59
C LEU A 80 5.51 -3.09 14.69
N ALA A 81 5.43 -1.80 14.37
CA ALA A 81 4.98 -0.76 15.30
C ALA A 81 3.52 -0.93 15.73
N SER A 82 2.68 -1.53 14.88
CA SER A 82 1.29 -1.89 15.20
C SER A 82 1.16 -3.17 16.04
N GLY A 83 2.26 -3.84 16.37
CA GLY A 83 2.28 -5.12 17.09
C GLY A 83 1.98 -6.33 16.21
N ARG A 84 1.97 -6.17 14.88
CA ARG A 84 1.82 -7.27 13.92
C ARG A 84 3.12 -7.53 13.17
N THR A 85 3.36 -8.77 12.77
CA THR A 85 4.41 -9.09 11.80
C THR A 85 3.81 -9.07 10.40
N ALA A 86 4.57 -8.62 9.39
CA ALA A 86 4.12 -8.66 8.01
C ALA A 86 3.78 -10.09 7.60
N PRO A 87 2.61 -10.34 6.98
CA PRO A 87 2.26 -11.68 6.56
C PRO A 87 3.18 -12.13 5.43
N VAL A 88 3.65 -13.38 5.54
CA VAL A 88 4.39 -14.06 4.47
C VAL A 88 3.42 -14.68 3.45
N GLU A 89 2.15 -14.87 3.82
CA GLU A 89 1.14 -15.51 2.99
C GLU A 89 -0.06 -14.58 2.78
N ARG A 90 -0.36 -14.40 1.49
CA ARG A 90 -1.61 -13.97 0.83
C ARG A 90 -2.64 -13.22 1.69
N VAL A 91 -3.00 -12.01 1.27
CA VAL A 91 -4.11 -11.24 1.86
C VAL A 91 -5.44 -11.86 1.42
N ASP A 92 -6.33 -12.15 2.37
CA ASP A 92 -7.72 -12.58 2.13
C ASP A 92 -8.64 -11.40 1.84
N LEU A 93 -9.86 -11.63 1.35
CA LEU A 93 -10.83 -10.55 1.15
C LEU A 93 -11.38 -10.06 2.51
N PRO A 94 -11.69 -8.75 2.65
CA PRO A 94 -12.35 -8.27 3.85
C PRO A 94 -13.76 -8.86 3.95
N THR A 95 -14.11 -9.39 5.12
CA THR A 95 -15.49 -9.81 5.40
C THR A 95 -16.30 -8.60 5.87
N SER A 96 -17.51 -8.40 5.35
CA SER A 96 -18.25 -7.12 5.48
C SER A 96 -18.65 -6.72 6.91
N THR A 97 -18.52 -7.63 7.88
CA THR A 97 -18.95 -7.46 9.28
C THR A 97 -17.85 -7.05 10.24
N GLU A 98 -16.58 -7.09 9.86
CA GLU A 98 -15.47 -6.83 10.79
C GLU A 98 -15.07 -5.35 10.80
N ALA A 99 -14.76 -4.86 12.00
CA ALA A 99 -14.14 -3.55 12.16
C ALA A 99 -12.72 -3.60 11.62
N ILE A 100 -12.44 -2.83 10.57
CA ILE A 100 -11.09 -2.69 10.02
C ILE A 100 -10.19 -1.99 11.03
N THR A 101 -8.97 -2.48 11.19
CA THR A 101 -7.89 -1.81 11.92
C THR A 101 -6.83 -1.27 10.96
N LEU A 102 -5.94 -0.40 11.47
CA LEU A 102 -4.79 0.05 10.67
C LEU A 102 -3.93 -1.13 10.23
N ALA A 103 -3.78 -2.14 11.08
CA ALA A 103 -2.93 -3.28 10.79
C ALA A 103 -3.46 -4.12 9.62
N ASP A 104 -4.79 -4.21 9.45
CA ASP A 104 -5.41 -4.89 8.30
C ASP A 104 -5.18 -4.07 7.02
N LEU A 105 -5.31 -2.74 7.08
CA LEU A 105 -4.99 -1.84 5.97
C LEU A 105 -3.51 -1.95 5.58
N LEU A 106 -2.58 -1.89 6.54
CA LEU A 106 -1.14 -2.01 6.29
C LEU A 106 -0.79 -3.39 5.70
N THR A 107 -1.46 -4.44 6.13
CA THR A 107 -1.32 -5.79 5.58
C THR A 107 -1.70 -5.83 4.10
N ALA A 108 -2.85 -5.24 3.75
CA ALA A 108 -3.29 -5.10 2.36
C ALA A 108 -2.31 -4.30 1.50
N ILE A 109 -1.80 -3.17 2.02
CA ILE A 109 -0.79 -2.35 1.33
C ILE A 109 0.51 -3.15 1.15
N TYR A 110 0.91 -3.93 2.15
CA TYR A 110 2.14 -4.73 2.11
C TYR A 110 2.13 -5.73 0.96
N ALA A 111 1.01 -6.40 0.66
CA ALA A 111 0.94 -7.37 -0.43
C ALA A 111 1.30 -6.79 -1.80
N VAL A 112 0.90 -5.54 -2.06
CA VAL A 112 1.29 -4.81 -3.28
C VAL A 112 2.74 -4.33 -3.18
N ALA A 113 3.15 -3.86 -2.01
CA ALA A 113 4.51 -3.33 -1.80
C ALA A 113 5.57 -4.43 -1.99
N ASP A 114 5.34 -5.61 -1.43
CA ASP A 114 6.18 -6.80 -1.57
C ASP A 114 6.35 -7.18 -3.04
N THR A 115 5.25 -7.19 -3.81
CA THR A 115 5.28 -7.39 -5.28
C THR A 115 6.20 -6.38 -5.98
N THR A 116 6.08 -5.09 -5.65
CA THR A 116 6.89 -4.06 -6.31
C THR A 116 8.36 -4.12 -5.91
N GLU A 117 8.67 -4.54 -4.68
CA GLU A 117 10.04 -4.80 -4.25
C GLU A 117 10.62 -6.01 -4.99
N GLN A 118 9.84 -7.09 -5.14
CA GLN A 118 10.26 -8.24 -5.95
C GLN A 118 10.52 -7.85 -7.40
N TRP A 119 9.65 -7.04 -8.02
CA TRP A 119 9.90 -6.53 -9.38
C TRP A 119 11.21 -5.74 -9.45
N HIS A 120 11.46 -4.84 -8.49
CA HIS A 120 12.70 -4.06 -8.47
C HIS A 120 13.94 -4.96 -8.35
N ASN A 121 13.91 -5.96 -7.46
CA ASN A 121 15.02 -6.87 -7.23
C ASN A 121 15.33 -7.79 -8.43
N HIS A 122 14.33 -8.07 -9.27
CA HIS A 122 14.48 -8.93 -10.45
C HIS A 122 14.57 -8.15 -11.77
N TYR A 123 14.50 -6.81 -11.75
CA TYR A 123 14.50 -6.00 -12.96
C TYR A 123 15.88 -5.99 -13.62
N THR A 124 15.94 -6.47 -14.87
CA THR A 124 17.19 -6.58 -15.65
C THR A 124 17.39 -5.44 -16.66
N GLY A 125 16.41 -4.53 -16.82
CA GLY A 125 16.45 -3.48 -17.83
C GLY A 125 15.62 -3.76 -19.09
N GLU A 126 15.21 -5.01 -19.30
CA GLU A 126 14.66 -5.46 -20.60
C GLU A 126 13.14 -5.24 -20.72
N GLU A 127 12.38 -5.43 -19.64
CA GLU A 127 10.91 -5.39 -19.68
C GLU A 127 10.31 -4.58 -18.52
N THR A 128 9.35 -3.72 -18.86
CA THR A 128 8.55 -3.03 -17.84
C THR A 128 7.48 -3.98 -17.33
N PRO A 129 7.37 -4.17 -15.99
CA PRO A 129 6.30 -4.98 -15.45
C PRO A 129 4.95 -4.47 -15.93
N GLU A 130 4.14 -5.37 -16.50
CA GLU A 130 2.86 -5.04 -17.14
C GLU A 130 1.95 -4.17 -16.26
N ARG A 131 2.00 -4.40 -14.94
CA ARG A 131 1.15 -3.75 -13.93
C ARG A 131 1.84 -2.64 -13.14
N LEU A 132 2.96 -2.12 -13.62
CA LEU A 132 3.69 -1.04 -12.96
C LEU A 132 2.80 0.19 -12.75
N GLY A 133 2.03 0.59 -13.78
CA GLY A 133 1.12 1.73 -13.68
C GLY A 133 0.00 1.52 -12.66
N ASP A 134 -0.55 0.31 -12.56
CA ASP A 134 -1.59 -0.02 -11.57
C ASP A 134 -1.08 0.15 -10.13
N ALA A 135 0.16 -0.26 -9.88
CA ALA A 135 0.80 -0.12 -8.57
C ALA A 135 1.04 1.36 -8.24
N GLU A 136 1.52 2.17 -9.19
CA GLU A 136 1.71 3.61 -8.99
C GLU A 136 0.39 4.31 -8.63
N CYS A 137 -0.68 4.03 -9.38
CA CYS A 137 -2.01 4.56 -9.08
C CYS A 137 -2.54 4.10 -7.71
N PHE A 138 -2.28 2.84 -7.34
CA PHE A 138 -2.65 2.31 -6.03
C PHE A 138 -1.95 3.10 -4.91
N PHE A 139 -0.62 3.19 -4.92
CA PHE A 139 0.12 3.86 -3.84
C PHE A 139 -0.12 5.37 -3.76
N HIS A 140 -0.45 6.01 -4.88
CA HIS A 140 -0.88 7.40 -4.86
C HIS A 140 -2.16 7.59 -4.04
N GLY A 141 -3.20 6.78 -4.28
CA GLY A 141 -4.44 6.84 -3.50
C GLY A 141 -4.26 6.42 -2.03
N ILE A 142 -3.35 5.50 -1.74
CA ILE A 142 -3.04 5.09 -0.35
C ILE A 142 -2.49 6.25 0.48
N GLY A 143 -1.68 7.14 -0.11
CA GLY A 143 -1.14 8.30 0.61
C GLY A 143 -2.24 9.19 1.19
N GLU A 144 -3.32 9.40 0.43
CA GLU A 144 -4.49 10.18 0.88
C GLU A 144 -5.24 9.48 2.00
N LEU A 145 -5.50 8.18 1.85
CA LEU A 145 -6.18 7.39 2.89
C LEU A 145 -5.39 7.38 4.21
N LEU A 146 -4.07 7.20 4.16
CA LEU A 146 -3.23 7.23 5.36
C LEU A 146 -3.21 8.61 6.01
N THR A 147 -3.25 9.68 5.22
CA THR A 147 -3.38 11.05 5.73
C THR A 147 -4.72 11.22 6.46
N ALA A 148 -5.82 10.73 5.88
CA ALA A 148 -7.13 10.74 6.51
C ALA A 148 -7.19 9.92 7.80
N VAL A 149 -6.56 8.73 7.82
CA VAL A 149 -6.42 7.95 9.06
C VAL A 149 -5.69 8.76 10.11
N ALA A 150 -4.60 9.43 9.75
CA ALA A 150 -3.78 10.21 10.67
C ALA A 150 -4.52 11.40 11.29
N THR A 151 -5.29 12.14 10.49
CA THR A 151 -6.07 13.30 10.96
C THR A 151 -7.36 12.87 11.65
N GLY A 152 -7.93 11.73 11.27
CA GLY A 152 -9.28 11.31 11.65
C GLY A 152 -10.37 11.95 10.79
N ASP A 153 -9.99 12.59 9.68
CA ASP A 153 -10.88 13.32 8.77
C ASP A 153 -10.85 12.69 7.38
N LEU A 154 -12.02 12.31 6.86
CA LEU A 154 -12.24 11.79 5.51
C LEU A 154 -13.38 12.54 4.83
#